data_AF-A0A0K9PW91-F1
#
_entry.id   AF-A0A0K9PW91-F1
#
_cell.length_a   1.000
_cell.length_b   1.000
_cell.length_c   1.000
_cell.angle_alpha   90.00
_cell.angle_beta   90.00
_cell.angle_gamma   90.00
#
_symmetry.space_group_name_H-M   'P 1'
#
loop_
_entity.id
_entity.type
_entity.pdbx_description
1 polymer ?
#
loop_
_entity_poly.entity_id
_entity_poly.type
_entity_poly.pdbx_seq_one_letter_code
_entity_poly.pdbx_strand_id
1 'polypeptide(L)'
;MVFVEQNLLLSDLVARNRDVVPIQYVRPISERPNLEDVIASDKSNIPIVDLQGIDGSNWSSVVKAIGLACQSDGFFQVNNHGISEELMANMICVSREFFRLPVSERNNSYSDSPLKANRLSTSFNVNTEKFGCWRDYLRLHCDPLEDFIHEWPSNPPSFRDVASEYSKKIRELALKLLGCISESLGLDKDSMKNSLGKHAQHMAINYYPTCSDPQLTYGLPAHKDPNAITLLLQDNVPGLQVLKNGKWVAVNPIPNLVVNIGDQIEVLSNGRYKSVLHRAIVNREQERMSIPTFYCPSMDSIIQPHKSLVDHKNTQLYRTFTYGEYYEMFWNRGLSRESCLDLFTISQN
;
A
#
# COMPACT_ATOMS: atom_id res chain seq x y z
N MET A 1 -22.23 29.85 21.74
CA MET A 1 -21.11 29.41 20.88
C MET A 1 -20.93 27.93 21.18
N VAL A 2 -21.43 27.05 20.32
CA VAL A 2 -21.27 25.60 20.49
C VAL A 2 -19.83 25.30 20.07
N PHE A 3 -18.98 24.91 21.02
CA PHE A 3 -17.68 24.35 20.68
C PHE A 3 -17.97 23.02 19.98
N VAL A 4 -17.91 23.00 18.65
CA VAL A 4 -17.82 21.74 17.91
C VAL A 4 -16.50 21.14 18.34
N GLU A 5 -16.56 20.01 19.04
CA GLU A 5 -15.38 19.22 19.39
C GLU A 5 -14.69 18.87 18.07
N GLN A 6 -13.55 19.50 17.80
CA GLN A 6 -12.81 19.25 16.56
C GLN A 6 -12.14 17.89 16.70
N ASN A 7 -12.43 16.97 15.78
CA ASN A 7 -11.68 15.72 15.69
C ASN A 7 -10.24 16.07 15.33
N LEU A 8 -9.32 15.83 16.26
CA LEU A 8 -7.90 16.12 16.08
C LEU A 8 -7.21 14.90 15.49
N LEU A 9 -6.37 15.15 14.50
CA LEU A 9 -5.48 14.14 13.95
C LEU A 9 -4.24 13.96 14.83
N LEU A 10 -3.46 12.90 14.60
CA LEU A 10 -2.19 12.70 15.28
C LEU A 10 -1.27 13.92 15.06
N SER A 11 -1.20 14.45 13.85
CA SER A 11 -0.40 15.63 13.52
C SER A 11 -0.74 16.83 14.39
N ASP A 12 -2.02 16.99 14.75
CA ASP A 12 -2.49 18.08 15.61
C ASP A 12 -2.07 17.86 17.07
N LEU A 13 -2.08 16.61 17.53
CA LEU A 13 -1.58 16.25 18.85
C LEU A 13 -0.07 16.49 18.96
N VAL A 14 0.68 16.06 17.95
CA VAL A 14 2.14 16.28 17.86
C VAL A 14 2.47 17.77 17.79
N ALA A 15 1.68 18.57 17.08
CA ALA A 15 1.88 20.02 17.02
C ALA A 15 1.70 20.70 18.40
N ARG A 16 0.85 20.14 19.28
CA ARG A 16 0.59 20.66 20.63
C ARG A 16 1.61 20.19 21.67
N ASN A 17 2.10 18.95 21.56
CA ASN A 17 3.09 18.40 22.47
C ASN A 17 4.00 17.43 21.71
N ARG A 18 5.28 17.80 21.58
CA ARG A 18 6.29 17.05 20.82
C ARG A 18 7.14 16.14 21.68
N ASP A 19 7.05 16.22 23.01
CA ASP A 19 8.11 15.68 23.87
C ASP A 19 7.90 14.20 24.23
N VAL A 20 6.66 13.70 24.15
CA VAL A 20 6.32 12.35 24.61
C VAL A 20 5.36 11.66 23.65
N VAL A 21 5.62 10.37 23.37
CA VAL A 21 4.70 9.48 22.66
C VAL A 21 3.52 9.13 23.59
N PRO A 22 2.27 9.51 23.28
CA PRO A 22 1.14 9.21 24.14
C PRO A 22 0.92 7.70 24.29
N ILE A 23 0.45 7.27 25.47
CA ILE A 23 0.37 5.85 25.85
C ILE A 23 -0.42 4.99 24.84
N GLN A 24 -1.45 5.56 24.19
CA GLN A 24 -2.25 4.87 23.19
C GLN A 24 -1.47 4.49 21.91
N TYR A 25 -0.30 5.10 21.66
CA TYR A 25 0.59 4.76 20.54
C TYR A 25 1.76 3.87 20.96
N VAL A 26 1.97 3.68 22.27
CA VAL A 26 3.09 2.89 22.81
C VAL A 26 2.77 1.41 22.71
N ARG A 27 3.55 0.69 21.89
CA ARG A 27 3.44 -0.76 21.71
C ARG A 27 4.01 -1.51 22.93
N PRO A 28 3.47 -2.71 23.25
CA PRO A 28 4.12 -3.66 24.16
C PRO A 28 5.54 -3.99 23.70
N ILE A 29 6.44 -4.30 24.64
CA ILE A 29 7.86 -4.56 24.34
C ILE A 29 8.04 -5.62 23.24
N SER A 30 7.24 -6.69 23.27
CA SER A 30 7.24 -7.78 22.27
C SER A 30 6.80 -7.37 20.86
N GLU A 31 6.11 -6.23 20.73
CA GLU A 31 5.60 -5.72 19.47
C GLU A 31 6.40 -4.53 18.93
N ARG A 32 7.22 -3.87 19.76
CA ARG A 32 8.01 -2.70 19.37
C ARG A 32 8.96 -2.98 18.19
N PRO A 33 9.26 -1.95 17.36
CA PRO A 33 10.28 -2.09 16.34
C PRO A 33 11.64 -2.35 16.96
N ASN A 34 12.22 -3.52 16.69
CA ASN A 34 13.65 -3.72 16.81
C ASN A 34 14.31 -3.11 15.55
N LEU A 35 14.90 -1.93 15.72
CA LEU A 35 15.56 -1.17 14.66
C LEU A 35 17.04 -1.55 14.47
N GLU A 36 17.65 -2.19 15.47
CA GLU A 36 19.07 -2.57 15.46
C GLU A 36 19.31 -3.75 14.49
N ASP A 37 18.34 -4.65 14.37
CA ASP A 37 18.42 -5.84 13.50
C ASP A 37 17.99 -5.60 12.04
N VAL A 38 17.75 -4.34 11.66
CA VAL A 38 17.31 -3.99 10.30
C VAL A 38 18.51 -3.91 9.37
N ILE A 39 18.45 -4.63 8.25
CA ILE A 39 19.46 -4.54 7.20
C ILE A 39 19.30 -3.19 6.49
N ALA A 40 20.36 -2.38 6.55
CA ALA A 40 20.42 -1.05 5.96
C ALA A 40 20.24 -1.06 4.43
N SER A 41 19.78 0.08 3.90
CA SER A 41 19.35 0.22 2.50
C SER A 41 20.49 0.18 1.49
N ASP A 42 21.71 0.55 1.87
CA ASP A 42 22.93 0.44 1.05
C ASP A 42 23.30 -1.01 0.73
N LYS A 43 22.81 -1.96 1.54
CA LYS A 43 22.88 -3.41 1.33
C LYS A 43 21.52 -4.00 0.92
N SER A 44 20.50 -3.17 0.70
CA SER A 44 19.15 -3.67 0.39
C SER A 44 19.08 -4.23 -1.02
N ASN A 45 18.85 -5.54 -1.10
CA ASN A 45 18.64 -6.28 -2.33
C ASN A 45 17.17 -6.19 -2.79
N ILE A 46 16.49 -5.04 -2.68
CA ILE A 46 15.18 -4.88 -3.34
C ILE A 46 15.46 -4.67 -4.83
N PRO A 47 14.99 -5.56 -5.72
CA PRO A 47 15.27 -5.46 -7.15
C PRO A 47 14.82 -4.11 -7.71
N ILE A 48 15.64 -3.51 -8.56
CA ILE A 48 15.25 -2.38 -9.39
C ILE A 48 15.02 -2.92 -10.79
N VAL A 49 13.83 -2.71 -11.32
CA VAL A 49 13.41 -3.15 -12.66
C VAL A 49 13.31 -1.92 -13.55
N ASP A 50 14.04 -1.97 -14.67
CA ASP A 50 13.97 -0.94 -15.70
C ASP A 50 12.82 -1.20 -16.66
N LEU A 51 11.87 -0.27 -16.73
CA LEU A 51 10.71 -0.37 -17.61
C LEU A 51 10.93 0.28 -18.98
N GLN A 52 12.15 0.70 -19.31
CA GLN A 52 12.47 1.23 -20.63
C GLN A 52 12.14 0.20 -21.73
N GLY A 53 11.23 0.58 -22.62
CA GLY A 53 10.79 -0.29 -23.71
C GLY A 53 9.67 -1.27 -23.33
N ILE A 54 8.98 -1.07 -22.19
CA ILE A 54 7.78 -1.82 -21.81
C ILE A 54 6.65 -1.73 -22.85
N ASP A 55 6.64 -0.73 -23.73
CA ASP A 55 5.65 -0.62 -24.81
C ASP A 55 6.16 -1.09 -26.18
N GLY A 56 7.33 -1.77 -26.23
CA GLY A 56 7.94 -2.11 -27.50
C GLY A 56 9.01 -3.20 -27.43
N SER A 57 10.21 -2.87 -27.92
CA SER A 57 11.25 -3.84 -28.24
C SER A 57 11.80 -4.64 -27.06
N ASN A 58 11.59 -4.19 -25.82
CA ASN A 58 12.20 -4.79 -24.63
C ASN A 58 11.19 -5.54 -23.73
N TRP A 59 9.95 -5.71 -24.18
CA TRP A 59 8.86 -6.34 -23.42
C TRP A 59 9.28 -7.66 -22.75
N SER A 60 9.86 -8.60 -23.51
CA SER A 60 10.23 -9.93 -22.98
C SER A 60 11.26 -9.85 -21.84
N SER A 61 12.24 -8.94 -21.94
CA SER A 61 13.24 -8.72 -20.89
C SER A 61 12.59 -8.14 -19.63
N VAL A 62 11.68 -7.17 -19.79
CA VAL A 62 10.92 -6.55 -18.69
C VAL A 62 10.04 -7.59 -18.00
N VAL A 63 9.28 -8.39 -18.77
CA VAL A 63 8.45 -9.49 -18.26
C VAL A 63 9.28 -10.46 -17.41
N LYS A 64 10.45 -10.87 -17.91
CA LYS A 64 11.35 -11.76 -17.17
C LYS A 64 11.86 -11.13 -15.88
N ALA A 65 12.27 -9.86 -15.91
CA ALA A 65 12.75 -9.15 -14.73
C ALA A 65 11.67 -9.00 -13.65
N ILE A 66 10.44 -8.65 -14.06
CA ILE A 66 9.27 -8.57 -13.17
C ILE A 66 8.97 -9.94 -12.56
N GLY A 67 8.91 -11.00 -13.38
CA GLY A 67 8.65 -12.35 -12.89
C GLY A 67 9.67 -12.82 -11.85
N LEU A 68 10.95 -12.53 -12.06
CA LEU A 68 12.01 -12.83 -11.09
C LEU A 68 11.81 -12.06 -9.79
N ALA A 69 11.53 -10.75 -9.86
CA ALA A 69 11.30 -9.93 -8.67
C ALA A 69 10.06 -10.37 -7.87
N CYS A 70 8.96 -10.71 -8.56
CA CYS A 70 7.75 -11.24 -7.93
C CYS A 70 8.00 -12.60 -7.24
N GLN A 71 8.86 -13.44 -7.82
CA GLN A 71 9.20 -14.75 -7.28
C GLN A 71 10.18 -14.65 -6.08
N SER A 72 11.19 -13.80 -6.17
CA SER A 72 12.23 -13.71 -5.13
C SER A 72 11.80 -12.90 -3.92
N ASP A 73 11.07 -11.81 -4.16
CA ASP A 73 10.92 -10.73 -3.17
C ASP A 73 9.49 -10.25 -2.99
N GLY A 74 8.62 -10.41 -4.00
CA GLY A 74 7.28 -9.84 -3.99
C GLY A 74 7.25 -8.30 -3.92
N PHE A 75 8.42 -7.67 -3.93
CA PHE A 75 8.68 -6.23 -3.85
C PHE A 75 9.78 -5.89 -4.85
N PHE A 76 9.63 -4.77 -5.55
CA PHE A 76 10.65 -4.22 -6.42
C PHE A 76 10.45 -2.72 -6.59
N GLN A 77 11.47 -2.04 -7.08
CA GLN A 77 11.38 -0.64 -7.49
C GLN A 77 11.37 -0.58 -9.01
N VAL A 78 10.66 0.40 -9.58
CA VAL A 78 10.62 0.60 -11.03
C VAL A 78 11.16 1.98 -11.38
N ASN A 79 12.01 2.06 -12.39
CA ASN A 79 12.40 3.32 -13.05
C ASN A 79 11.94 3.31 -14.51
N ASN A 80 12.09 4.43 -15.23
CA ASN A 80 11.65 4.57 -16.62
C ASN A 80 10.18 4.16 -16.85
N HIS A 81 9.33 4.35 -15.83
CA HIS A 81 7.94 3.90 -15.81
C HIS A 81 6.96 4.82 -16.56
N GLY A 82 7.45 5.92 -17.15
CA GLY A 82 6.67 6.82 -18.01
C GLY A 82 5.78 7.83 -17.28
N ILE A 83 5.81 7.87 -15.95
CA ILE A 83 5.14 8.92 -15.15
C ILE A 83 6.18 10.02 -14.90
N SER A 84 5.85 11.27 -15.17
CA SER A 84 6.81 12.38 -15.02
C SER A 84 7.19 12.58 -13.55
N GLU A 85 8.48 12.86 -13.32
CA GLU A 85 8.98 13.20 -11.99
C GLU A 85 8.28 14.45 -11.42
N GLU A 86 7.94 15.41 -12.29
CA GLU A 86 7.17 16.60 -11.94
C GLU A 86 5.78 16.23 -11.38
N LEU A 87 5.04 15.33 -12.03
CA LEU A 87 3.72 14.92 -11.55
C LEU A 87 3.82 14.20 -10.20
N MET A 88 4.82 13.34 -10.02
CA MET A 88 5.06 12.65 -8.75
C MET A 88 5.43 13.65 -7.63
N ALA A 89 6.30 14.62 -7.92
CA ALA A 89 6.67 15.67 -6.99
C ALA A 89 5.47 16.56 -6.61
N ASN A 90 4.69 16.98 -7.61
CA ASN A 90 3.47 17.76 -7.41
C ASN A 90 2.46 17.00 -6.56
N MET A 91 2.26 15.69 -6.81
CA MET A 91 1.37 14.85 -6.02
C MET A 91 1.78 14.81 -4.53
N ILE A 92 3.08 14.67 -4.25
CA ILE A 92 3.61 14.74 -2.88
C ILE A 92 3.43 16.14 -2.29
N CYS A 93 3.62 17.21 -3.06
CA CYS A 93 3.49 18.59 -2.61
C CYS A 93 2.05 18.93 -2.20
N VAL A 94 1.08 18.73 -3.10
CA VAL A 94 -0.35 19.04 -2.82
C VAL A 94 -0.89 18.17 -1.68
N SER A 95 -0.40 16.95 -1.55
CA SER A 95 -0.74 16.07 -0.42
C SER A 95 -0.23 16.63 0.90
N ARG A 96 1.02 17.09 0.94
CA ARG A 96 1.61 17.71 2.15
C ARG A 96 0.92 19.02 2.50
N GLU A 97 0.59 19.83 1.51
CA GLU A 97 -0.20 21.06 1.70
C GLU A 97 -1.56 20.77 2.32
N PHE A 98 -2.29 19.76 1.83
CA PHE A 98 -3.54 19.32 2.44
C PHE A 98 -3.39 18.99 3.93
N PHE A 99 -2.37 18.21 4.31
CA PHE A 99 -2.11 17.88 5.71
C PHE A 99 -1.64 19.08 6.56
N ARG A 100 -1.21 20.18 5.94
CA ARG A 100 -0.84 21.43 6.65
C ARG A 100 -1.97 22.45 6.73
N LEU A 101 -3.12 22.20 6.11
CA LEU A 101 -4.29 23.06 6.22
C LEU A 101 -4.80 23.17 7.66
N PRO A 102 -5.53 24.24 8.02
CA PRO A 102 -6.19 24.33 9.32
C PRO A 102 -7.12 23.13 9.58
N VAL A 103 -7.25 22.73 10.85
CA VAL A 103 -8.11 21.62 11.31
C VAL A 103 -9.53 21.77 10.76
N SER A 104 -10.08 22.99 10.75
CA SER A 104 -11.42 23.29 10.24
C SER A 104 -11.62 22.93 8.76
N GLU A 105 -10.56 23.01 7.95
CA GLU A 105 -10.64 22.68 6.52
C GLU A 105 -10.49 21.18 6.29
N ARG A 106 -9.54 20.56 6.98
CA ARG A 106 -9.31 19.10 6.89
C ARG A 106 -10.51 18.30 7.41
N ASN A 107 -11.19 18.80 8.44
CA ASN A 107 -12.35 18.12 9.05
C ASN A 107 -13.54 17.93 8.11
N ASN A 108 -13.62 18.69 7.02
CA ASN A 108 -14.63 18.46 5.98
C ASN A 108 -14.52 17.05 5.35
N SER A 109 -13.31 16.48 5.34
CA SER A 109 -13.06 15.13 4.83
C SER A 109 -13.08 14.06 5.93
N TYR A 110 -13.17 14.43 7.22
CA TYR A 110 -13.00 13.48 8.33
C TYR A 110 -14.14 12.45 8.42
N SER A 111 -13.80 11.19 8.70
CA SER A 111 -14.76 10.17 9.11
C SER A 111 -14.08 8.95 9.73
N ASP A 112 -14.62 8.46 10.84
CA ASP A 112 -14.22 7.18 11.44
C ASP A 112 -14.98 5.98 10.88
N SER A 113 -15.95 6.22 10.00
CA SER A 113 -16.68 5.13 9.35
C SER A 113 -15.82 4.48 8.26
N PRO A 114 -15.47 3.18 8.39
CA PRO A 114 -14.68 2.50 7.37
C PRO A 114 -15.46 2.31 6.05
N LEU A 115 -16.79 2.44 6.11
CA LEU A 115 -17.69 2.36 4.96
C LEU A 115 -17.64 3.61 4.07
N LYS A 116 -17.18 4.75 4.61
CA LYS A 116 -17.02 5.96 3.78
C LYS A 116 -15.85 5.77 2.82
N ALA A 117 -16.14 5.87 1.53
CA ALA A 117 -15.19 5.67 0.44
C ALA A 117 -14.00 6.63 0.56
N ASN A 118 -14.31 7.93 0.56
CA ASN A 118 -13.35 9.01 0.73
C ASN A 118 -13.37 9.52 2.17
N ARG A 119 -12.24 9.42 2.87
CA ARG A 119 -12.17 9.85 4.27
C ARG A 119 -10.76 10.23 4.70
N LEU A 120 -10.70 11.25 5.54
CA LEU A 120 -9.57 11.58 6.38
C LEU A 120 -9.77 10.91 7.75
N SER A 121 -8.74 10.26 8.26
CA SER A 121 -8.72 9.73 9.63
C SER A 121 -7.27 9.56 10.09
N THR A 122 -7.10 9.06 11.30
CA THR A 122 -5.79 8.76 11.89
C THR A 122 -5.61 7.25 12.06
N SER A 123 -4.37 6.84 12.27
CA SER A 123 -3.98 5.46 12.55
C SER A 123 -4.35 4.48 11.42
N PHE A 124 -4.91 3.31 11.74
CA PHE A 124 -5.45 2.34 10.78
C PHE A 124 -6.97 2.22 10.89
N ASN A 125 -7.47 1.79 12.05
CA ASN A 125 -8.90 1.72 12.34
C ASN A 125 -9.12 1.99 13.84
N VAL A 126 -9.31 3.27 14.16
CA VAL A 126 -9.47 3.80 15.52
C VAL A 126 -10.55 3.10 16.35
N ASN A 127 -11.53 2.47 15.70
CA ASN A 127 -12.64 1.79 16.38
C ASN A 127 -12.29 0.36 16.85
N THR A 128 -11.22 -0.23 16.34
CA THR A 128 -10.92 -1.67 16.55
C THR A 128 -9.50 -1.93 17.05
N GLU A 129 -8.59 -0.98 16.88
CA GLU A 129 -7.20 -1.15 17.26
C GLU A 129 -6.98 -0.97 18.76
N LYS A 130 -6.08 -1.78 19.32
CA LYS A 130 -5.66 -1.66 20.72
C LYS A 130 -4.63 -0.54 20.93
N PHE A 131 -3.81 -0.29 19.91
CA PHE A 131 -2.77 0.72 19.91
C PHE A 131 -2.80 1.46 18.57
N GLY A 132 -2.73 2.78 18.65
CA GLY A 132 -2.67 3.66 17.48
C GLY A 132 -1.39 3.43 16.66
N CYS A 133 -1.50 3.72 15.38
CA CYS A 133 -0.42 3.85 14.43
C CYS A 133 -0.07 5.33 14.30
N TRP A 134 1.23 5.64 14.23
CA TRP A 134 1.77 6.99 14.17
C TRP A 134 1.65 7.58 12.76
N ARG A 135 0.41 7.75 12.29
CA ARG A 135 0.09 8.16 10.93
C ARG A 135 -1.27 8.83 10.86
N ASP A 136 -1.39 9.85 10.05
CA ASP A 136 -2.67 10.33 9.52
C ASP A 136 -2.82 9.94 8.06
N TYR A 137 -4.04 9.72 7.59
CA TYR A 137 -4.25 9.33 6.20
C TYR A 137 -5.50 9.94 5.59
N LEU A 138 -5.40 10.29 4.31
CA LEU A 138 -6.52 10.62 3.45
C LEU A 138 -6.70 9.48 2.44
N ARG A 139 -7.80 8.74 2.56
CA ARG A 139 -8.18 7.68 1.63
C ARG A 139 -9.06 8.24 0.54
N LEU A 140 -8.73 7.95 -0.71
CA LEU A 140 -9.46 8.36 -1.90
C LEU A 140 -9.80 7.13 -2.74
N HIS A 141 -11.06 6.97 -3.13
CA HIS A 141 -11.45 6.08 -4.22
C HIS A 141 -11.23 6.79 -5.54
N CYS A 142 -10.71 6.07 -6.53
CA CYS A 142 -10.18 6.69 -7.73
C CYS A 142 -10.66 6.07 -9.05
N ASP A 143 -11.38 4.95 -9.01
CA ASP A 143 -11.90 4.32 -10.21
C ASP A 143 -13.29 3.69 -9.98
N PRO A 144 -14.28 3.99 -10.84
CA PRO A 144 -14.22 5.02 -11.90
C PRO A 144 -14.11 6.43 -11.28
N LEU A 145 -13.24 7.28 -11.83
CA LEU A 145 -12.84 8.54 -11.18
C LEU A 145 -14.00 9.53 -11.03
N GLU A 146 -14.86 9.60 -12.04
CA GLU A 146 -16.06 10.42 -12.13
C GLU A 146 -17.02 10.24 -10.95
N ASP A 147 -17.09 9.03 -10.39
CA ASP A 147 -17.96 8.71 -9.27
C ASP A 147 -17.43 9.24 -7.93
N PHE A 148 -16.15 9.63 -7.84
CA PHE A 148 -15.51 9.96 -6.55
C PHE A 148 -14.87 11.35 -6.50
N ILE A 149 -14.41 11.88 -7.63
CA ILE A 149 -13.60 13.12 -7.67
C ILE A 149 -14.30 14.33 -7.02
N HIS A 150 -15.63 14.37 -7.05
CA HIS A 150 -16.42 15.46 -6.48
C HIS A 150 -16.37 15.52 -4.94
N GLU A 151 -16.07 14.38 -4.28
CA GLU A 151 -15.90 14.28 -2.83
C GLU A 151 -14.46 14.53 -2.36
N TRP A 152 -13.49 14.56 -3.28
CA TRP A 152 -12.08 14.79 -2.93
C TRP A 152 -11.86 16.22 -2.41
N PRO A 153 -10.80 16.48 -1.60
CA PRO A 153 -10.47 17.84 -1.17
C PRO A 153 -10.36 18.82 -2.34
N SER A 154 -10.99 19.99 -2.22
CA SER A 154 -10.84 21.11 -3.16
C SER A 154 -9.79 22.13 -2.71
N ASN A 155 -9.20 21.93 -1.54
CA ASN A 155 -8.07 22.71 -1.02
C ASN A 155 -6.92 21.73 -0.68
N PRO A 156 -5.67 21.94 -1.14
CA PRO A 156 -5.20 23.03 -2.02
C PRO A 156 -5.94 23.08 -3.37
N PRO A 157 -6.06 24.25 -4.04
CA PRO A 157 -6.86 24.37 -5.26
C PRO A 157 -6.44 23.40 -6.40
N SER A 158 -5.16 23.06 -6.46
CA SER A 158 -4.60 22.11 -7.43
C SER A 158 -4.78 20.64 -7.05
N PHE A 159 -5.30 20.33 -5.85
CA PHE A 159 -5.34 18.97 -5.30
C PHE A 159 -6.05 18.00 -6.25
N ARG A 160 -7.26 18.34 -6.68
CA ARG A 160 -8.08 17.44 -7.51
C ARG A 160 -7.44 17.19 -8.86
N ASP A 161 -6.94 18.24 -9.50
CA ASP A 161 -6.35 18.15 -10.83
C ASP A 161 -5.10 17.25 -10.79
N VAL A 162 -4.16 17.55 -9.89
CA VAL A 162 -2.92 16.77 -9.72
C VAL A 162 -3.20 15.33 -9.31
N ALA A 163 -4.05 15.11 -8.30
CA ALA A 163 -4.38 13.77 -7.83
C ALA A 163 -5.11 12.95 -8.89
N SER A 164 -5.95 13.58 -9.71
CA SER A 164 -6.69 12.90 -10.77
C SER A 164 -5.79 12.48 -11.93
N GLU A 165 -4.84 13.34 -12.32
CA GLU A 165 -3.86 13.02 -13.35
C GLU A 165 -2.94 11.90 -12.88
N TYR A 166 -2.40 12.01 -11.66
CA TYR A 166 -1.58 10.96 -11.05
C TYR A 166 -2.33 9.64 -10.98
N SER A 167 -3.59 9.65 -10.52
CA SER A 167 -4.42 8.45 -10.41
C SER A 167 -4.61 7.72 -11.75
N LYS A 168 -4.80 8.46 -12.85
CA LYS A 168 -4.93 7.86 -14.19
C LYS A 168 -3.61 7.23 -14.63
N LYS A 169 -2.50 7.94 -14.47
CA LYS A 169 -1.17 7.47 -14.87
C LYS A 169 -0.70 6.26 -14.08
N ILE A 170 -0.90 6.26 -12.77
CA ILE A 170 -0.53 5.13 -11.92
C ILE A 170 -1.40 3.89 -12.21
N ARG A 171 -2.66 4.09 -12.62
CA ARG A 171 -3.55 2.99 -13.06
C ARG A 171 -3.09 2.38 -14.37
N GLU A 172 -2.76 3.20 -15.36
CA GLU A 172 -2.21 2.74 -16.64
C GLU A 172 -0.97 1.87 -16.40
N LEU A 173 -0.08 2.31 -15.51
CA LEU A 173 1.11 1.55 -15.14
C LEU A 173 0.77 0.24 -14.41
N ALA A 174 -0.14 0.26 -13.43
CA ALA A 174 -0.57 -0.95 -12.71
C ALA A 174 -1.11 -2.02 -13.66
N LEU A 175 -1.92 -1.63 -14.64
CA LEU A 175 -2.46 -2.54 -15.66
C LEU A 175 -1.36 -3.13 -16.55
N LYS A 176 -0.36 -2.35 -16.96
CA LYS A 176 0.80 -2.84 -17.72
C LYS A 176 1.61 -3.86 -16.92
N LEU A 177 1.85 -3.57 -15.64
CA LEU A 177 2.58 -4.47 -14.73
C LEU A 177 1.81 -5.77 -14.49
N LEU A 178 0.49 -5.72 -14.32
CA LEU A 178 -0.35 -6.94 -14.24
C LEU A 178 -0.24 -7.79 -15.51
N GLY A 179 -0.18 -7.16 -16.69
CA GLY A 179 0.09 -7.85 -17.95
C GLY A 179 1.45 -8.56 -17.96
N CYS A 180 2.49 -7.88 -17.47
CA CYS A 180 3.82 -8.48 -17.36
C CYS A 180 3.86 -9.64 -16.37
N ILE A 181 3.22 -9.49 -15.20
CA ILE A 181 3.09 -10.53 -14.18
C ILE A 181 2.39 -11.75 -14.77
N SER A 182 1.31 -11.56 -15.52
CA SER A 182 0.57 -12.62 -16.18
C SER A 182 1.43 -13.40 -17.18
N GLU A 183 2.10 -12.69 -18.11
CA GLU A 183 2.96 -13.33 -19.10
C GLU A 183 4.20 -13.99 -18.49
N SER A 184 4.73 -13.44 -17.41
CA SER A 184 5.88 -14.04 -16.70
C SER A 184 5.55 -15.38 -16.04
N LEU A 185 4.27 -15.67 -15.83
CA LEU A 185 3.76 -16.98 -15.41
C LEU A 185 3.42 -17.91 -16.58
N GLY A 186 3.65 -17.47 -17.83
CA GLY A 186 3.27 -18.20 -19.04
C GLY A 186 1.77 -18.16 -19.33
N LEU A 187 1.05 -17.17 -18.79
CA LEU A 187 -0.37 -16.96 -19.05
C LEU A 187 -0.59 -15.94 -20.16
N ASP A 188 -1.83 -15.88 -20.65
CA ASP A 188 -2.28 -14.76 -21.48
C ASP A 188 -2.12 -13.42 -20.73
N LYS A 189 -1.75 -12.36 -21.44
CA LYS A 189 -1.48 -11.03 -20.89
C LYS A 189 -2.60 -10.51 -20.01
N ASP A 190 -3.86 -10.70 -20.41
CA ASP A 190 -5.00 -10.17 -19.69
C ASP A 190 -5.55 -11.12 -18.63
N SER A 191 -5.00 -12.34 -18.48
CA SER A 191 -5.53 -13.36 -17.57
C SER A 191 -5.61 -12.90 -16.11
N MET A 192 -4.52 -12.33 -15.58
CA MET A 192 -4.52 -11.79 -14.20
C MET A 192 -5.52 -10.66 -14.04
N LYS A 193 -5.56 -9.70 -14.97
CA LYS A 193 -6.49 -8.57 -14.95
C LYS A 193 -7.95 -9.05 -14.98
N ASN A 194 -8.28 -9.97 -15.87
CA ASN A 194 -9.64 -10.49 -16.05
C ASN A 194 -10.14 -11.22 -14.80
N SER A 195 -9.23 -11.82 -14.03
CA SER A 195 -9.56 -12.49 -12.77
C SER A 195 -9.97 -11.51 -11.65
N LEU A 196 -9.67 -10.21 -11.80
CA LEU A 196 -9.99 -9.16 -10.83
C LEU A 196 -11.36 -8.49 -11.07
N GLY A 197 -12.12 -8.96 -12.07
CA GLY A 197 -13.46 -8.47 -12.37
C GLY A 197 -13.47 -7.00 -12.76
N LYS A 198 -14.45 -6.23 -12.24
CA LYS A 198 -14.57 -4.79 -12.51
C LYS A 198 -13.47 -3.93 -11.88
N HIS A 199 -12.66 -4.52 -11.00
CA HIS A 199 -11.50 -3.97 -10.29
C HIS A 199 -11.64 -2.53 -9.72
N ALA A 200 -11.30 -2.33 -8.45
CA ALA A 200 -11.32 -1.01 -7.82
C ALA A 200 -9.92 -0.43 -7.69
N GLN A 201 -9.81 0.91 -7.69
CA GLN A 201 -8.58 1.62 -7.39
C GLN A 201 -8.78 2.58 -6.22
N HIS A 202 -7.86 2.56 -5.26
CA HIS A 202 -7.87 3.49 -4.14
C HIS A 202 -6.45 3.99 -3.85
N MET A 203 -6.33 5.24 -3.40
CA MET A 203 -5.10 5.79 -2.83
C MET A 203 -5.26 5.98 -1.33
N ALA A 204 -4.19 5.73 -0.57
CA ALA A 204 -4.09 6.20 0.81
C ALA A 204 -2.91 7.17 0.91
N ILE A 205 -3.19 8.46 0.96
CA ILE A 205 -2.18 9.49 1.17
C ILE A 205 -1.84 9.50 2.66
N ASN A 206 -0.69 8.97 3.01
CA ASN A 206 -0.24 8.83 4.39
C ASN A 206 0.73 9.96 4.77
N TYR A 207 0.46 10.60 5.91
CA TYR A 207 1.29 11.59 6.57
C TYR A 207 1.80 11.03 7.90
N TYR A 208 3.12 10.96 8.05
CA TYR A 208 3.75 10.52 9.29
C TYR A 208 4.46 11.74 9.92
N PRO A 209 3.91 12.35 10.98
CA PRO A 209 4.59 13.42 11.69
C PRO A 209 5.85 12.90 12.39
N THR A 210 6.78 13.79 12.74
CA THR A 210 7.95 13.43 13.56
C THR A 210 7.52 12.79 14.89
N CYS A 211 8.22 11.75 15.31
CA CYS A 211 7.93 11.00 16.53
C CYS A 211 9.09 11.17 17.52
N SER A 212 8.81 11.62 18.75
CA SER A 212 9.85 11.82 19.77
C SER A 212 10.52 10.54 20.22
N ASP A 213 9.85 9.39 20.12
CA ASP A 213 10.47 8.10 20.37
C ASP A 213 10.00 7.02 19.38
N PRO A 214 10.66 6.89 18.21
CA PRO A 214 10.24 5.98 17.14
C PRO A 214 10.38 4.51 17.51
N GLN A 215 11.08 4.17 18.60
CA GLN A 215 11.20 2.80 19.09
C GLN A 215 9.92 2.30 19.80
N LEU A 216 8.99 3.19 20.13
CA LEU A 216 7.78 2.84 20.86
C LEU A 216 6.57 2.55 19.97
N THR A 217 6.63 2.89 18.68
CA THR A 217 5.45 2.87 17.81
C THR A 217 5.80 2.51 16.36
N TYR A 218 4.78 2.38 15.52
CA TYR A 218 4.93 2.23 14.07
C TYR A 218 4.07 3.26 13.36
N GLY A 219 4.51 3.70 12.19
CA GLY A 219 3.64 4.38 11.25
C GLY A 219 2.56 3.44 10.74
N LEU A 220 2.93 2.19 10.45
CA LEU A 220 2.01 1.08 10.18
C LEU A 220 2.70 -0.24 10.55
N PRO A 221 2.08 -1.12 11.37
CA PRO A 221 2.70 -2.37 11.80
C PRO A 221 2.86 -3.35 10.63
N ALA A 222 3.54 -4.47 10.89
CA ALA A 222 3.77 -5.52 9.90
C ALA A 222 2.44 -6.07 9.36
N HIS A 223 2.26 -6.04 8.04
CA HIS A 223 1.08 -6.54 7.36
C HIS A 223 1.40 -6.98 5.93
N LYS A 224 0.46 -7.70 5.32
CA LYS A 224 0.42 -7.98 3.89
C LYS A 224 -0.71 -7.18 3.26
N ASP A 225 -0.56 -6.89 1.98
CA ASP A 225 -1.55 -6.13 1.23
C ASP A 225 -2.68 -7.05 0.74
N PRO A 226 -3.95 -6.76 1.06
CA PRO A 226 -5.06 -7.64 0.70
C PRO A 226 -5.41 -7.56 -0.79
N ASN A 227 -4.90 -6.57 -1.52
CA ASN A 227 -5.22 -6.28 -2.91
C ASN A 227 -4.39 -7.13 -3.90
N ALA A 228 -4.47 -6.81 -5.20
CA ALA A 228 -3.70 -7.53 -6.22
C ALA A 228 -2.27 -6.97 -6.36
N ILE A 229 -2.16 -5.67 -6.60
CA ILE A 229 -0.87 -4.99 -6.75
C ILE A 229 -0.95 -3.59 -6.12
N THR A 230 0.14 -3.16 -5.49
CA THR A 230 0.30 -1.84 -4.89
C THR A 230 1.44 -1.12 -5.58
N LEU A 231 1.22 0.14 -5.96
CA LEU A 231 2.24 1.04 -6.48
C LEU A 231 2.39 2.21 -5.49
N LEU A 232 3.54 2.30 -4.85
CA LEU A 232 3.85 3.24 -3.79
C LEU A 232 4.74 4.37 -4.31
N LEU A 233 4.20 5.58 -4.26
CA LEU A 233 4.96 6.82 -4.31
C LEU A 233 5.37 7.23 -2.89
N GLN A 234 6.61 7.62 -2.67
CA GLN A 234 7.11 8.10 -1.38
C GLN A 234 8.04 9.29 -1.59
N ASP A 235 8.21 10.11 -0.55
CA ASP A 235 9.26 11.13 -0.54
C ASP A 235 10.64 10.53 -0.20
N ASN A 236 11.63 11.40 -0.02
CA ASN A 236 13.01 11.02 0.26
C ASN A 236 13.25 10.59 1.72
N VAL A 237 12.19 10.48 2.55
CA VAL A 237 12.33 10.10 3.96
C VAL A 237 12.17 8.58 4.12
N PRO A 238 13.17 7.87 4.64
CA PRO A 238 13.09 6.42 4.86
C PRO A 238 11.95 6.06 5.81
N GLY A 239 11.32 4.90 5.57
CA GLY A 239 10.26 4.42 6.46
C GLY A 239 9.75 3.04 6.13
N LEU A 240 9.73 2.65 4.85
CA LEU A 240 9.31 1.33 4.44
C LEU A 240 10.37 0.27 4.80
N GLN A 241 9.93 -0.81 5.42
CA GLN A 241 10.74 -2.01 5.66
C GLN A 241 9.99 -3.26 5.18
N VAL A 242 10.70 -4.16 4.51
CA VAL A 242 10.16 -5.40 3.93
C VAL A 242 10.83 -6.60 4.61
N LEU A 243 10.05 -7.64 4.93
CA LEU A 243 10.58 -8.85 5.54
C LEU A 243 11.10 -9.80 4.45
N LYS A 244 12.43 -9.89 4.32
CA LYS A 244 13.11 -10.76 3.36
C LYS A 244 13.95 -11.80 4.11
N ASN A 245 13.74 -13.09 3.82
CA ASN A 245 14.46 -14.20 4.45
C ASN A 245 14.50 -14.13 5.99
N GLY A 246 13.37 -13.76 6.60
CA GLY A 246 13.23 -13.64 8.05
C GLY A 246 13.86 -12.39 8.68
N LYS A 247 14.42 -11.47 7.88
CA LYS A 247 15.01 -10.22 8.35
C LYS A 247 14.30 -9.01 7.76
N TRP A 248 14.16 -7.96 8.56
CA TRP A 248 13.63 -6.68 8.08
C TRP A 248 14.72 -5.96 7.27
N VAL A 249 14.37 -5.56 6.05
CA VAL A 249 15.25 -4.82 5.13
C VAL A 249 14.64 -3.46 4.89
N ALA A 250 15.42 -2.39 5.10
CA ALA A 250 14.98 -1.04 4.78
C ALA A 250 14.98 -0.81 3.27
N VAL A 251 13.90 -0.23 2.74
CA VAL A 251 13.81 0.15 1.32
C VAL A 251 14.37 1.55 1.14
N ASN A 252 15.32 1.71 0.21
CA ASN A 252 15.91 3.01 -0.06
C ASN A 252 14.89 3.95 -0.72
N PRO A 253 14.64 5.16 -0.19
CA PRO A 253 13.77 6.13 -0.85
C PRO A 253 14.51 6.82 -2.00
N ILE A 254 14.53 6.17 -3.17
CA ILE A 254 15.01 6.76 -4.44
C ILE A 254 13.81 7.33 -5.23
N PRO A 255 14.01 8.19 -6.25
CA PRO A 255 12.95 8.77 -7.10
C PRO A 255 12.21 7.75 -8.01
N ASN A 256 11.99 6.54 -7.51
CA ASN A 256 11.30 5.46 -8.18
C ASN A 256 9.98 5.17 -7.46
N LEU A 257 9.10 4.43 -8.14
CA LEU A 257 7.95 3.81 -7.49
C LEU A 257 8.37 2.47 -6.91
N VAL A 258 7.90 2.17 -5.70
CA VAL A 258 7.98 0.81 -5.13
C VAL A 258 6.72 0.06 -5.55
N VAL A 259 6.86 -1.17 -6.01
CA VAL A 259 5.77 -2.06 -6.40
C VAL A 259 5.81 -3.29 -5.52
N ASN A 260 4.65 -3.71 -5.04
CA ASN A 260 4.50 -5.01 -4.39
C ASN A 260 3.25 -5.73 -4.83
N ILE A 261 3.33 -7.05 -4.81
CA ILE A 261 2.17 -7.92 -5.03
C ILE A 261 1.45 -8.13 -3.70
N GLY A 262 0.12 -8.12 -3.77
CA GLY A 262 -0.73 -8.46 -2.64
C GLY A 262 -1.22 -9.90 -2.69
N ASP A 263 -1.99 -10.27 -1.69
CA ASP A 263 -2.44 -11.64 -1.44
C ASP A 263 -3.21 -12.23 -2.64
N GLN A 264 -3.92 -11.40 -3.42
CA GLN A 264 -4.71 -11.90 -4.55
C GLN A 264 -3.84 -12.43 -5.69
N ILE A 265 -2.69 -11.80 -5.96
CA ILE A 265 -1.74 -12.32 -6.96
C ILE A 265 -1.01 -13.55 -6.44
N GLU A 266 -0.75 -13.63 -5.13
CA GLU A 266 -0.23 -14.87 -4.52
C GLU A 266 -1.21 -16.04 -4.75
N VAL A 267 -2.51 -15.83 -4.56
CA VAL A 267 -3.51 -16.88 -4.83
C VAL A 267 -3.61 -17.23 -6.31
N LEU A 268 -3.78 -16.23 -7.17
CA LEU A 268 -3.93 -16.44 -8.62
C LEU A 268 -2.70 -17.15 -9.22
N SER A 269 -1.50 -16.87 -8.70
CA SER A 269 -0.26 -17.53 -9.10
C SER A 269 -0.02 -18.90 -8.44
N ASN A 270 -0.97 -19.40 -7.64
CA ASN A 270 -0.85 -20.62 -6.84
C ASN A 270 0.41 -20.62 -5.94
N GLY A 271 0.74 -19.49 -5.33
CA GLY A 271 1.87 -19.35 -4.42
C GLY A 271 3.24 -19.21 -5.08
N ARG A 272 3.32 -19.15 -6.42
CA ARG A 272 4.57 -18.91 -7.16
C ARG A 272 5.14 -17.53 -6.88
N TYR A 273 4.26 -16.54 -6.71
CA TYR A 273 4.62 -15.20 -6.27
C TYR A 273 4.13 -14.97 -4.84
N LYS A 274 4.92 -14.26 -4.04
CA LYS A 274 4.68 -14.10 -2.60
C LYS A 274 4.29 -12.68 -2.22
N SER A 275 3.13 -12.54 -1.60
CA SER A 275 2.76 -11.35 -0.86
C SER A 275 3.59 -11.30 0.43
N VAL A 276 4.32 -10.21 0.63
CA VAL A 276 5.36 -10.12 1.67
C VAL A 276 4.98 -9.16 2.78
N LEU A 277 5.32 -9.57 4.02
CA LEU A 277 5.16 -8.73 5.20
C LEU A 277 6.01 -7.47 5.05
N HIS A 278 5.37 -6.33 5.23
CA HIS A 278 6.04 -5.03 5.21
C HIS A 278 5.47 -4.14 6.32
N ARG A 279 6.25 -3.14 6.74
CA ARG A 279 5.89 -2.19 7.80
C ARG A 279 6.40 -0.79 7.49
N ALA A 280 5.79 0.22 8.09
CA ALA A 280 6.27 1.58 8.05
C ALA A 280 6.76 2.01 9.44
N ILE A 281 8.04 2.34 9.55
CA ILE A 281 8.63 2.96 10.75
C ILE A 281 8.50 4.48 10.69
N VAL A 282 8.64 5.13 11.84
CA VAL A 282 8.68 6.58 11.98
C VAL A 282 10.05 7.04 12.46
N ASN A 283 10.30 8.35 12.45
CA ASN A 283 11.58 8.92 12.82
C ASN A 283 11.41 10.23 13.61
N ARG A 284 12.50 10.69 14.26
CA ARG A 284 12.52 11.93 15.08
C ARG A 284 12.73 13.20 14.27
N GLU A 285 13.25 13.09 13.06
CA GLU A 285 13.91 14.20 12.35
C GLU A 285 13.00 14.90 11.34
N GLN A 286 12.26 14.13 10.55
CA GLN A 286 11.51 14.61 9.39
C GLN A 286 10.14 13.94 9.28
N GLU A 287 9.14 14.74 8.91
CA GLU A 287 7.85 14.22 8.46
C GLU A 287 8.02 13.40 7.18
N ARG A 288 7.21 12.35 7.02
CA ARG A 288 7.26 11.48 5.83
C ARG A 288 5.91 11.47 5.12
N MET A 289 5.94 11.47 3.79
CA MET A 289 4.79 11.25 2.93
C MET A 289 4.90 9.93 2.19
N SER A 290 3.78 9.21 2.07
CA SER A 290 3.72 8.06 1.18
C SER A 290 2.31 7.83 0.66
N ILE A 291 2.18 7.49 -0.62
CA ILE A 291 0.92 7.38 -1.34
C ILE A 291 0.89 6.01 -2.05
N PRO A 292 0.61 4.91 -1.31
CA PRO A 292 0.25 3.64 -1.92
C PRO A 292 -1.05 3.79 -2.71
N THR A 293 -1.00 3.35 -3.96
CA THR A 293 -2.16 3.16 -4.82
C THR A 293 -2.43 1.67 -4.96
N PHE A 294 -3.59 1.25 -4.48
CA PHE A 294 -4.01 -0.14 -4.45
C PHE A 294 -4.89 -0.45 -5.65
N TYR A 295 -4.59 -1.56 -6.32
CA TYR A 295 -5.44 -2.13 -7.35
C TYR A 295 -6.07 -3.41 -6.82
N CYS A 296 -7.39 -3.41 -6.65
CA CYS A 296 -8.16 -4.42 -5.94
C CYS A 296 -9.10 -5.18 -6.90
N PRO A 297 -9.39 -6.46 -6.64
CA PRO A 297 -10.53 -7.12 -7.29
C PRO A 297 -11.87 -6.44 -6.94
N SER A 298 -12.90 -6.69 -7.73
CA SER A 298 -14.27 -6.40 -7.30
C SER A 298 -14.71 -7.36 -6.19
N MET A 299 -15.60 -6.93 -5.29
CA MET A 299 -16.01 -7.75 -4.13
C MET A 299 -16.63 -9.11 -4.53
N ASP A 300 -17.28 -9.17 -5.70
CA ASP A 300 -17.87 -10.37 -6.29
C ASP A 300 -16.89 -11.21 -7.12
N SER A 301 -15.64 -10.75 -7.30
CA SER A 301 -14.62 -11.49 -8.05
C SER A 301 -14.31 -12.83 -7.37
N ILE A 302 -14.33 -13.90 -8.17
CA ILE A 302 -13.94 -15.24 -7.72
C ILE A 302 -12.42 -15.36 -7.81
N ILE A 303 -11.77 -15.50 -6.67
CA ILE A 303 -10.32 -15.65 -6.54
C ILE A 303 -10.00 -17.13 -6.33
N GLN A 304 -9.12 -17.66 -7.18
CA GLN A 304 -8.63 -19.03 -7.12
C GLN A 304 -7.33 -19.18 -7.90
N PRO A 305 -6.51 -20.21 -7.59
CA PRO A 305 -5.35 -20.54 -8.41
C PRO A 305 -5.70 -20.70 -9.90
N HIS A 306 -4.91 -20.06 -10.76
CA HIS A 306 -5.13 -20.18 -12.20
C HIS A 306 -4.93 -21.63 -12.65
N LYS A 307 -5.89 -22.19 -13.39
CA LYS A 307 -5.90 -23.63 -13.76
C LYS A 307 -4.62 -24.08 -14.47
N SER A 308 -4.06 -23.26 -15.36
CA SER A 308 -2.80 -23.57 -16.06
C SER A 308 -1.56 -23.60 -15.17
N LEU A 309 -1.65 -23.15 -13.91
CA LEU A 309 -0.55 -23.15 -12.94
C LEU A 309 -0.68 -24.29 -11.92
N VAL A 310 -1.75 -25.10 -12.03
CA VAL A 310 -2.03 -26.25 -11.18
C VAL A 310 -1.89 -27.52 -12.00
N ASP A 311 -1.06 -28.45 -11.53
CA ASP A 311 -0.83 -29.73 -12.17
C ASP A 311 -0.46 -30.81 -11.12
N HIS A 312 -0.09 -32.01 -11.57
CA HIS A 312 0.29 -33.12 -10.69
C HIS A 312 1.56 -32.87 -9.85
N LYS A 313 2.42 -31.94 -10.26
CA LYS A 313 3.62 -31.50 -9.53
C LYS A 313 3.36 -30.24 -8.71
N ASN A 314 2.41 -29.40 -9.13
CA ASN A 314 2.03 -28.15 -8.50
C ASN A 314 0.56 -28.25 -8.05
N THR A 315 0.32 -28.91 -6.93
CA THR A 315 -1.04 -29.06 -6.39
C THR A 315 -1.63 -27.70 -6.00
N GLN A 316 -2.96 -27.64 -6.00
CA GLN A 316 -3.68 -26.42 -5.63
C GLN A 316 -3.43 -26.10 -4.15
N LEU A 317 -2.87 -24.92 -3.86
CA LEU A 317 -2.55 -24.50 -2.49
C LEU A 317 -3.69 -23.76 -1.81
N TYR A 318 -4.53 -23.07 -2.59
CA TYR A 318 -5.59 -22.20 -2.09
C TYR A 318 -6.95 -22.65 -2.58
N ARG A 319 -7.97 -22.57 -1.71
CA ARG A 319 -9.36 -22.82 -2.12
C ARG A 319 -9.88 -21.67 -2.97
N THR A 320 -11.02 -21.88 -3.62
CA THR A 320 -11.77 -20.82 -4.28
C THR A 320 -12.57 -20.02 -3.26
N PHE A 321 -12.61 -18.70 -3.41
CA PHE A 321 -13.38 -17.77 -2.55
C PHE A 321 -13.75 -16.50 -3.32
N THR A 322 -14.62 -15.66 -2.76
CA THR A 322 -14.87 -14.31 -3.32
C THR A 322 -13.98 -13.28 -2.64
N TYR A 323 -13.55 -12.24 -3.36
CA TYR A 323 -12.75 -11.18 -2.74
C TYR A 323 -13.48 -10.51 -1.56
N GLY A 324 -14.81 -10.39 -1.61
CA GLY A 324 -15.63 -9.87 -0.52
C GLY A 324 -15.53 -10.72 0.76
N GLU A 325 -15.59 -12.05 0.63
CA GLU A 325 -15.37 -12.99 1.74
C GLU A 325 -13.99 -12.77 2.37
N TYR A 326 -12.94 -12.71 1.53
CA TYR A 326 -11.58 -12.45 1.99
C TYR A 326 -11.45 -11.09 2.70
N TYR A 327 -11.99 -10.05 2.09
CA TYR A 327 -11.85 -8.67 2.56
C TYR A 327 -12.58 -8.44 3.89
N GLU A 328 -13.75 -9.05 4.08
CA GLU A 328 -14.48 -9.03 5.35
C GLU A 328 -13.66 -9.70 6.47
N MET A 329 -13.09 -10.87 6.20
CA MET A 329 -12.25 -11.57 7.19
C MET A 329 -10.97 -10.78 7.51
N PHE A 330 -10.33 -10.20 6.51
CA PHE A 330 -9.16 -9.34 6.69
C PHE A 330 -9.50 -8.14 7.59
N TRP A 331 -10.61 -7.44 7.31
CA TRP A 331 -11.01 -6.27 8.07
C TRP A 331 -11.36 -6.60 9.53
N ASN A 332 -12.05 -7.72 9.75
CA ASN A 332 -12.44 -8.17 11.10
C ASN A 332 -11.25 -8.63 11.95
N ARG A 333 -10.15 -9.09 11.34
CA ARG A 333 -8.93 -9.49 12.05
C ARG A 333 -7.95 -8.34 12.30
N GLY A 334 -8.11 -7.21 11.62
CA GLY A 334 -7.18 -6.07 11.67
C GLY A 334 -5.78 -6.42 11.15
N LEU A 335 -4.79 -5.58 11.47
CA LEU A 335 -3.38 -5.81 11.10
C LEU A 335 -2.73 -6.87 12.01
N SER A 336 -3.15 -8.13 11.87
CA SER A 336 -2.52 -9.28 12.52
C SER A 336 -1.22 -9.66 11.83
N ARG A 337 -0.27 -10.23 12.58
CA ARG A 337 0.93 -10.87 12.01
C ARG A 337 0.61 -12.17 11.27
N GLU A 338 -0.45 -12.87 11.67
CA GLU A 338 -0.92 -14.06 10.98
C GLU A 338 -1.54 -13.66 9.64
N SER A 339 -1.20 -14.36 8.56
CA SER A 339 -1.76 -14.01 7.26
C SER A 339 -3.24 -14.34 7.23
N CYS A 340 -4.06 -13.38 6.79
CA CYS A 340 -5.46 -13.67 6.51
C CYS A 340 -5.59 -14.79 5.46
N LEU A 341 -4.64 -14.85 4.54
CA LEU A 341 -4.58 -15.84 3.47
C LEU A 341 -4.41 -17.29 3.97
N ASP A 342 -3.85 -17.50 5.16
CA ASP A 342 -3.69 -18.86 5.72
C ASP A 342 -5.05 -19.57 5.90
N LEU A 343 -6.13 -18.81 6.13
CA LEU A 343 -7.51 -19.31 6.25
C LEU A 343 -8.11 -19.77 4.91
N PHE A 344 -7.43 -19.49 3.81
CA PHE A 344 -7.82 -19.84 2.45
C PHE A 344 -6.92 -20.90 1.84
N THR A 345 -5.99 -21.47 2.61
CA THR A 345 -5.18 -22.61 2.18
C THR A 345 -5.98 -23.92 2.24
N ILE A 346 -5.66 -24.85 1.35
CA ILE A 346 -6.18 -26.22 1.40
C ILE A 346 -5.25 -27.01 2.32
N SER A 347 -5.80 -27.60 3.38
CA SER A 347 -5.05 -28.52 4.24
C SER A 347 -4.48 -29.65 3.39
N GLN A 348 -3.16 -29.78 3.34
CA GLN A 348 -2.53 -30.99 2.80
C GLN A 348 -2.64 -32.07 3.88
N ASN A 349 -3.52 -33.04 3.66
CA ASN A 349 -3.61 -34.25 4.49
C ASN A 349 -2.36 -35.12 4.35
#